data_AF-A0A0C9VF02-F1
#
_entry.id   AF-A0A0C9VF02-F1
#
_cell.length_a   1.000
_cell.length_b   1.000
_cell.length_c   1.000
_cell.angle_alpha   90.00
_cell.angle_beta   90.00
_cell.angle_gamma   90.00
#
_symmetry.space_group_name_H-M   'P 1'
#
loop_
_entity.id
_entity.type
_entity.pdbx_description
1 polymer ?
#
loop_
_entity_poly.entity_id
_entity_poly.type
_entity_poly.pdbx_seq_one_letter_code
_entity_poly.pdbx_strand_id
1 'polypeptide(L)'
;MISSHAEIVWERYGILPLITDPGTRHPSKIDTVQNALLLTSDLAAGWADGEFGIDVERGNILIPFTKKYAHLAGKELQTDHITNKSLLPLKQCLTIHFENAINMYFQTN
;
A
#
# COMPACT_ATOMS: atom_id res chain seq x y z
N MET A 1 24.79 3.25 20.58
CA MET A 1 23.32 3.37 20.47
C MET A 1 22.93 2.86 19.09
N ILE A 2 22.41 1.65 18.99
CA ILE A 2 21.94 1.08 17.73
C ILE A 2 20.43 1.28 17.71
N SER A 3 19.95 2.10 16.78
CA SER A 3 18.53 2.26 16.50
C SER A 3 18.00 0.94 15.96
N SER A 4 17.28 0.20 16.80
CA SER A 4 16.54 -1.00 16.41
C SER A 4 15.39 -0.56 15.50
N HIS A 5 15.64 -0.60 14.19
CA HIS A 5 14.56 -0.60 13.21
C HIS A 5 13.72 -1.82 13.55
N ALA A 6 12.50 -1.59 14.04
CA ALA A 6 11.56 -2.66 14.32
C ALA A 6 11.39 -3.46 13.02
N GLU A 7 11.92 -4.69 13.01
CA GLU A 7 11.72 -5.64 11.93
C GLU A 7 10.21 -5.84 11.82
N ILE A 8 9.59 -5.29 10.77
CA ILE A 8 8.19 -5.57 10.46
C ILE A 8 8.18 -7.03 10.00
N VAL A 9 7.97 -7.94 10.95
CA VAL A 9 7.87 -9.37 10.67
C VAL A 9 6.48 -9.61 10.12
N TRP A 10 6.36 -9.62 8.79
CA TRP A 10 5.11 -9.83 8.03
C TRP A 10 4.33 -11.09 8.42
N GLU A 11 5.03 -12.10 8.96
CA GLU A 11 4.43 -13.31 9.53
C GLU A 11 3.42 -12.99 10.65
N ARG A 12 3.64 -11.91 11.42
CA ARG A 12 2.69 -11.47 12.47
C ARG A 12 1.34 -11.03 11.90
N TYR A 13 1.31 -10.67 10.63
CA TYR A 13 0.11 -10.29 9.90
C TYR A 13 -0.45 -11.44 9.05
N GLY A 14 0.12 -12.65 9.14
CA GLY A 14 -0.32 -13.81 8.36
C GLY A 14 0.02 -13.72 6.87
N ILE A 15 0.88 -12.79 6.47
CA ILE A 15 1.29 -12.63 5.07
C ILE A 15 2.58 -13.41 4.86
N LEU A 16 2.48 -14.51 4.11
CA LEU A 16 3.64 -15.32 3.77
C LEU A 16 4.54 -14.54 2.79
N PRO A 17 5.87 -14.52 3.01
CA PRO A 17 6.80 -14.02 2.00
C PRO A 17 6.70 -14.91 0.75
N LEU A 18 6.27 -14.36 -0.38
CA LEU A 18 6.16 -15.09 -1.65
C LEU A 18 7.44 -14.99 -2.52
N ILE A 19 8.47 -14.24 -2.08
CA ILE A 19 9.78 -14.28 -2.73
C ILE A 19 10.49 -15.57 -2.30
N THR A 20 10.64 -16.49 -3.25
CA THR A 20 11.46 -17.70 -3.10
C THR A 20 12.87 -17.52 -3.67
N ASP A 21 13.19 -16.33 -4.20
CA ASP A 21 14.54 -16.00 -4.66
C ASP A 21 15.49 -15.88 -3.46
N PRO A 22 16.47 -16.79 -3.31
CA PRO A 22 17.38 -16.79 -2.17
C PRO A 22 18.34 -15.59 -2.15
N GLY A 23 18.42 -14.81 -3.24
CA GLY A 23 19.29 -13.63 -3.36
C GLY A 23 18.72 -12.33 -2.78
N THR A 24 17.40 -12.22 -2.62
CA THR A 24 16.69 -11.02 -2.18
C THR A 24 16.23 -11.14 -0.72
N ARG A 25 17.19 -11.15 0.21
CA ARG A 25 16.90 -11.07 1.65
C ARG A 25 16.71 -9.61 2.07
N HIS A 26 15.57 -9.01 1.73
CA HIS A 26 15.09 -7.84 2.48
C HIS A 26 13.90 -8.26 3.34
N PRO A 27 14.12 -8.68 4.60
CA PRO A 27 13.05 -9.18 5.48
C PRO A 27 11.95 -8.13 5.77
N SER A 28 12.19 -6.87 5.43
CA SER A 28 11.27 -5.74 5.62
C SER A 28 10.39 -5.42 4.41
N LYS A 29 10.45 -6.16 3.29
CA LYS A 29 9.63 -5.87 2.11
C LYS A 29 9.00 -7.13 1.52
N ILE A 30 7.69 -7.08 1.31
CA ILE A 30 6.92 -8.07 0.55
C ILE A 30 7.04 -7.68 -0.93
N ASP A 31 7.95 -8.29 -1.69
CA ASP A 31 7.96 -8.11 -3.16
C ASP A 31 7.04 -9.15 -3.79
N THR A 32 5.74 -8.84 -3.81
CA THR A 32 4.71 -9.72 -4.35
C THR A 32 3.79 -8.94 -5.27
N VAL A 33 3.21 -9.65 -6.25
CA VAL A 33 2.27 -9.03 -7.20
C VAL A 33 1.06 -8.43 -6.48
N GLN A 34 0.70 -8.95 -5.31
CA GLN A 34 -0.38 -8.44 -4.48
C GLN A 34 0.02 -7.23 -3.62
N ASN A 35 1.31 -6.90 -3.53
CA ASN A 35 1.83 -5.68 -2.90
C ASN A 35 2.30 -4.65 -3.96
N ALA A 36 1.79 -4.75 -5.19
CA ALA A 36 2.13 -3.84 -6.27
C ALA A 36 0.86 -3.28 -6.93
N LEU A 37 0.89 -2.00 -7.27
CA LEU A 37 -0.09 -1.35 -8.13
C LEU A 37 0.64 -0.76 -9.32
N LEU A 38 0.17 -1.06 -10.53
CA LEU A 38 0.65 -0.38 -11.73
C LEU A 38 -0.14 0.91 -11.91
N LEU A 39 0.54 2.05 -11.78
CA LEU A 39 -0.05 3.39 -11.82
C LEU A 39 0.55 4.20 -12.97
N THR A 40 -0.21 5.17 -13.47
CA THR A 40 0.33 6.21 -14.34
C THR A 40 1.33 7.08 -13.55
N SER A 41 2.27 7.71 -14.24
CA SER A 41 3.36 8.47 -13.61
C SER A 41 2.89 9.56 -12.66
N ASP A 42 1.77 10.21 -12.97
CA ASP A 42 1.15 11.27 -12.15
C ASP A 42 0.58 10.73 -10.84
N LEU A 43 0.03 9.51 -10.83
CA LEU A 43 -0.48 8.85 -9.63
C LEU A 43 0.61 8.17 -8.83
N ALA A 44 1.64 7.62 -9.49
CA ALA A 44 2.74 6.90 -8.85
C ALA A 44 3.48 7.77 -7.82
N ALA A 45 3.75 9.04 -8.15
CA ALA A 45 4.40 9.97 -7.22
C ALA A 45 3.53 10.23 -5.97
N GLY A 46 2.26 10.59 -6.16
CA GLY A 46 1.35 10.85 -5.04
C GLY A 46 1.09 9.61 -4.17
N TRP A 47 1.10 8.42 -4.77
CA TRP A 47 1.00 7.16 -4.03
C TRP A 47 2.24 6.91 -3.16
N ALA A 48 3.44 7.12 -3.72
CA ALA A 48 4.71 6.94 -2.99
C ALA A 48 4.88 7.97 -1.86
N ASP A 49 4.43 9.20 -2.08
CA ASP A 49 4.55 10.30 -1.12
C ASP A 49 3.41 10.35 -0.09
N GLY A 50 2.44 9.42 -0.17
CA GLY A 50 1.30 9.37 0.74
C GLY A 50 0.33 10.53 0.57
N GLU A 51 0.24 11.14 -0.62
CA GLU A 51 -0.66 12.26 -0.90
C GLU A 51 -2.14 11.81 -1.06
N PHE A 52 -2.37 10.51 -1.23
CA PHE A 52 -3.68 9.85 -1.19
C PHE A 52 -3.51 8.37 -0.81
N GLY A 53 -4.61 7.72 -0.43
CA GLY A 53 -4.62 6.28 -0.14
C GLY A 53 -5.97 5.63 -0.46
N ILE A 54 -6.05 4.32 -0.27
CA ILE A 54 -7.27 3.52 -0.48
C ILE A 54 -7.79 3.03 0.88
N ASP A 55 -9.01 3.45 1.24
CA ASP A 55 -9.75 2.96 2.40
C ASP A 55 -10.47 1.66 2.03
N VAL A 56 -9.84 0.53 2.36
CA VAL A 56 -10.39 -0.80 2.08
C VAL A 56 -11.59 -1.16 2.96
N GLU A 57 -11.72 -0.56 4.15
CA GLU A 57 -12.83 -0.81 5.07
C GLU A 57 -14.12 -0.15 4.61
N ARG A 58 -14.00 0.94 3.85
CA ARG A 58 -15.13 1.63 3.21
C ARG A 58 -15.42 1.14 1.79
N GLY A 59 -14.89 -0.02 1.39
CA GLY A 59 -15.13 -0.59 0.07
C GLY A 59 -14.13 -0.13 -0.98
N ASN A 60 -12.85 -0.04 -0.63
CA ASN A 60 -11.74 0.36 -1.51
C ASN A 60 -11.89 1.78 -2.09
N ILE A 61 -12.36 2.72 -1.28
CA ILE A 61 -12.57 4.11 -1.69
C ILE A 61 -11.25 4.89 -1.64
N LEU A 62 -10.96 5.66 -2.67
CA LEU A 62 -9.81 6.56 -2.73
C LEU A 62 -10.07 7.82 -1.90
N ILE A 63 -9.15 8.12 -1.00
CA ILE A 63 -9.16 9.30 -0.14
C ILE A 63 -7.92 10.14 -0.43
N PRO A 64 -8.07 11.32 -1.04
CA PRO A 64 -6.96 12.26 -1.19
C PRO A 64 -6.71 13.02 0.11
N PHE A 65 -5.44 13.17 0.46
CA PHE A 65 -5.00 13.97 1.60
C PHE A 65 -4.54 15.36 1.14
N THR A 66 -4.18 15.53 -0.13
CA THR A 66 -3.79 16.83 -0.70
C THR A 66 -4.75 17.32 -1.79
N LYS A 67 -4.81 18.64 -2.00
CA LYS A 67 -5.68 19.26 -3.03
C LYS A 67 -5.33 18.83 -4.46
N LYS A 68 -4.06 18.48 -4.70
CA LYS A 68 -3.54 18.02 -6.00
C LYS A 68 -4.30 16.79 -6.52
N TYR A 69 -4.68 15.88 -5.62
CA TYR A 69 -5.40 14.65 -5.95
C TYR A 69 -6.89 14.68 -5.59
N ALA A 70 -7.48 15.86 -5.35
CA ALA A 70 -8.89 15.99 -4.96
C ALA A 70 -9.87 15.29 -5.94
N HIS A 71 -9.51 15.20 -7.22
CA HIS A 71 -10.28 14.51 -8.26
C HIS A 71 -10.38 12.98 -8.07
N LEU A 72 -9.64 12.39 -7.12
CA LEU A 72 -9.74 10.99 -6.73
C LEU A 72 -10.78 10.74 -5.64
N ALA A 73 -11.23 11.78 -4.93
CA ALA A 73 -12.13 11.64 -3.79
C ALA A 73 -13.38 10.86 -4.13
N GLY A 74 -13.64 9.79 -3.38
CA GLY A 74 -14.85 8.98 -3.51
C GLY A 74 -14.86 8.02 -4.71
N LYS A 75 -13.81 8.02 -5.55
CA LYS A 75 -13.63 6.96 -6.56
C LYS A 75 -13.28 5.65 -5.88
N GLU A 76 -13.51 4.54 -6.55
CA GLU A 76 -13.25 3.21 -6.02
C GLU A 76 -12.15 2.51 -6.84
N LEU A 77 -11.27 1.76 -6.17
CA LEU A 77 -10.37 0.83 -6.83
C LEU A 77 -11.17 -0.37 -7.35
N GLN A 78 -11.47 -0.35 -8.64
CA GLN A 78 -12.18 -1.43 -9.31
C GLN A 78 -11.26 -2.64 -9.51
N THR A 79 -11.61 -3.78 -8.91
CA THR A 79 -10.82 -5.02 -9.00
C THR A 79 -11.56 -6.17 -9.69
N ASP A 80 -12.79 -5.94 -10.15
CA ASP A 80 -13.67 -6.96 -10.73
C ASP A 80 -13.12 -7.58 -12.01
N HIS A 81 -12.27 -6.85 -12.73
CA HIS A 81 -11.57 -7.33 -13.92
C HIS A 81 -10.50 -8.39 -13.60
N ILE A 82 -10.09 -8.53 -12.33
CA ILE A 82 -9.13 -9.54 -11.88
C ILE A 82 -9.88 -10.84 -11.58
N THR A 83 -9.80 -11.77 -12.53
CA THR A 83 -10.47 -13.08 -12.47
C THR A 83 -9.79 -14.02 -11.48
N ASN A 84 -8.46 -14.07 -11.46
CA ASN A 84 -7.70 -14.83 -10.49
C ASN A 84 -7.59 -14.08 -9.16
N LYS A 85 -8.41 -14.46 -8.18
CA LYS A 85 -8.49 -13.81 -6.86
C LYS A 85 -7.19 -13.87 -6.06
N SER A 86 -6.28 -14.80 -6.35
CA SER A 86 -4.96 -14.85 -5.72
C SER A 86 -4.04 -13.69 -6.15
N LEU A 87 -4.37 -12.98 -7.24
CA LEU A 87 -3.62 -11.82 -7.74
C LEU A 87 -4.18 -10.49 -7.24
N LEU A 88 -5.27 -10.49 -6.47
CA LEU A 88 -5.82 -9.26 -5.91
C LEU A 88 -4.81 -8.61 -4.96
N PRO A 89 -4.75 -7.26 -4.93
CA PRO A 89 -4.00 -6.57 -3.91
C PRO A 89 -4.40 -7.05 -2.52
N LEU A 90 -3.42 -7.32 -1.65
CA LEU A 90 -3.71 -7.70 -0.28
C LEU A 90 -4.32 -6.49 0.43
N LYS A 91 -5.54 -6.67 0.95
CA LYS A 91 -6.22 -5.63 1.75
C LYS A 91 -5.31 -5.07 2.83
N GLN A 92 -4.56 -5.95 3.50
CA GLN A 92 -3.66 -5.55 4.57
C GLN A 92 -2.49 -4.67 4.10
N CYS A 93 -1.94 -4.90 2.91
CA CYS A 93 -0.92 -4.01 2.35
C CYS A 93 -1.50 -2.62 2.05
N LEU A 94 -2.73 -2.57 1.51
CA LEU A 94 -3.44 -1.31 1.28
C LEU A 94 -3.77 -0.58 2.60
N THR A 95 -4.22 -1.31 3.64
CA THR A 95 -4.47 -0.74 4.97
C THR A 95 -3.20 -0.14 5.56
N ILE A 96 -2.08 -0.87 5.53
CA ILE A 96 -0.79 -0.37 6.06
C ILE A 96 -0.33 0.87 5.29
N HIS A 97 -0.46 0.89 3.96
CA HIS A 97 -0.15 2.08 3.16
C HIS A 97 -1.04 3.26 3.55
N PHE A 98 -2.35 3.05 3.69
CA PHE A 98 -3.31 4.07 4.06
C PHE A 98 -3.02 4.69 5.44
N GLU A 99 -2.75 3.86 6.45
CA GLU A 99 -2.38 4.32 7.79
C GLU A 99 -1.08 5.11 7.79
N ASN A 100 -0.08 4.68 7.03
CA ASN A 100 1.18 5.40 6.87
C ASN A 100 0.99 6.75 6.19
N ALA A 101 0.18 6.81 5.12
CA ALA A 101 -0.13 8.05 4.41
C ALA A 101 -0.85 9.06 5.32
N ILE A 102 -1.81 8.59 6.13
CA ILE A 102 -2.46 9.39 7.17
C ILE A 102 -1.43 9.96 8.16
N ASN A 103 -0.54 9.11 8.68
CA ASN A 103 0.47 9.54 9.64
C ASN A 103 1.44 10.57 9.04
N MET A 104 1.86 10.38 7.79
CA MET A 104 2.72 11.34 7.07
C MET A 104 2.02 12.70 6.90
N TYR A 105 0.73 12.69 6.54
CA TYR A 105 -0.06 13.91 6.38
C TYR A 105 -0.20 14.69 7.70
N PHE A 106 -0.53 14.01 8.81
CA PHE A 106 -0.71 14.64 10.11
C PHE A 106 0.60 15.02 10.83
N GLN A 107 1.74 14.49 10.41
CA GLN A 107 3.05 14.91 10.93
C GLN A 107 3.60 16.16 10.21
N THR A 108 3.10 16.46 9.01
CA THR A 108 3.61 17.54 8.15
C THR A 108 2.71 18.78 8.10
N ASN A 109 1.52 18.72 8.72
CA ASN A 109 0.55 19.82 8.83
C ASN A 109 0.03 19.96 10.27
#